data_AF-A0A0R3PL49-F1
#
_entry.id   AF-A0A0R3PL49-F1
#
_cell.length_a   1.000
_cell.length_b   1.000
_cell.length_c   1.000
_cell.angle_alpha   90.00
_cell.angle_beta   90.00
_cell.angle_gamma   90.00
#
_symmetry.space_group_name_H-M   'P 1'
#
loop_
_entity.id
_entity.type
_entity.pdbx_description
1 polymer ?
#
loop_
_entity_poly.entity_id
_entity_poly.type
_entity_poly.pdbx_seq_one_letter_code
_entity_poly.pdbx_strand_id
1 'polypeptide(L)'
;MESAPSSSGERIRLNLGGTIFETTLTTLTKIEGTVLSTMVAKRWRGHGELFIDRDPTHFSKILNYLRDGDEFNVPLDRDVCDELRREAQFYNLPGLVEMCLPQVLNVGDEVQWKKDAVGLYWRCFVRYMVDDSLTLPFIYDRNNHTLARCIGCEEYQDLKCSYHYDINYEDWEPMKHHMLLMRGEIIQLMGDQCCIVSWDNGQQIHLPKSAIHKADPI
;
A
#
# COMPACT_ATOMS: atom_id res chain seq x y z
N MET A 1 -3.01 30.45 35.44
CA MET A 1 -3.81 29.37 34.83
C MET A 1 -4.37 29.91 33.53
N GLU A 2 -3.65 29.74 32.42
CA GLU A 2 -4.21 30.04 31.09
C GLU A 2 -4.95 28.81 30.59
N SER A 3 -6.24 28.99 30.35
CA SER A 3 -7.17 27.99 29.83
C SER A 3 -6.75 27.55 28.42
N ALA A 4 -6.57 26.24 28.22
CA ALA A 4 -6.38 25.66 26.90
C ALA A 4 -7.63 25.93 26.03
N PRO A 5 -7.50 26.48 24.81
CA PRO A 5 -8.63 26.59 23.91
C PRO A 5 -9.00 25.19 23.41
N SER A 6 -10.18 24.72 23.81
CA SER A 6 -10.83 23.55 23.24
C SER A 6 -11.39 23.93 21.86
N SER A 7 -10.64 23.69 20.78
CA SER A 7 -11.07 24.06 19.42
C SER A 7 -10.94 22.91 18.42
N SER A 8 -11.73 21.85 18.64
CA SER A 8 -11.72 20.63 17.81
C SER A 8 -12.03 20.84 16.31
N GLY A 9 -12.54 22.01 15.91
CA GLY A 9 -12.88 22.37 14.53
C GLY A 9 -12.22 23.64 13.98
N GLU A 10 -11.24 24.22 14.68
CA GLU A 10 -10.59 25.45 14.22
C GLU A 10 -9.72 25.19 12.99
N ARG A 11 -9.99 25.93 11.91
CA ARG A 11 -9.25 25.84 10.65
C ARG A 11 -7.97 26.64 10.73
N ILE A 12 -6.91 26.09 10.15
CA ILE A 12 -5.58 26.67 10.11
C ILE A 12 -5.05 26.62 8.68
N ARG A 13 -4.37 27.69 8.26
CA ARG A 13 -3.67 27.78 6.98
C ARG A 13 -2.18 27.57 7.17
N LEU A 14 -1.60 26.73 6.33
CA LEU A 14 -0.18 26.42 6.27
C LEU A 14 0.34 26.86 4.91
N ASN A 15 1.39 27.67 4.88
CA ASN A 15 2.06 28.08 3.66
C ASN A 15 3.39 27.31 3.54
N LEU A 16 3.45 26.36 2.62
CA LEU A 16 4.61 25.52 2.36
C LEU A 16 5.28 25.96 1.06
N GLY A 17 6.40 26.66 1.17
CA GLY A 17 7.16 27.11 0.00
C GLY A 17 6.33 27.93 -1.01
N GLY A 18 5.28 28.63 -0.57
CA GLY A 18 4.36 29.39 -1.41
C GLY A 18 3.03 28.70 -1.74
N THR A 19 2.87 27.42 -1.42
CA THR A 19 1.60 26.68 -1.59
C THR A 19 0.82 26.65 -0.29
N ILE A 20 -0.45 27.07 -0.34
CA ILE A 20 -1.31 27.15 0.84
C ILE A 20 -2.13 25.86 0.98
N PHE A 21 -2.04 25.25 2.15
CA PHE A 21 -2.88 24.14 2.59
C PHE A 21 -3.78 24.61 3.74
N GLU A 22 -5.01 24.09 3.78
CA GLU A 22 -5.95 24.38 4.85
C GLU A 22 -6.42 23.08 5.51
N THR A 23 -6.35 23.03 6.83
CA THR A 23 -6.77 21.86 7.62
C THR A 23 -7.25 22.30 9.00
N THR A 24 -7.40 21.37 9.95
CA THR A 24 -7.83 21.67 11.32
C THR A 24 -6.68 21.50 12.30
N LEU A 25 -6.74 22.21 13.43
CA LEU A 25 -5.79 22.00 14.52
C LEU A 25 -5.76 20.53 14.97
N THR A 26 -6.93 19.90 15.06
CA THR A 26 -7.08 18.48 15.41
C THR A 26 -6.30 17.54 14.50
N THR A 27 -6.23 17.84 13.20
CA THR A 27 -5.43 17.04 12.26
C THR A 27 -3.94 17.18 12.55
N LEU A 28 -3.45 18.41 12.73
CA LEU A 28 -2.03 18.69 12.96
C LEU A 28 -1.53 18.24 14.34
N THR A 29 -2.41 18.18 15.33
CA THR A 29 -2.09 17.76 16.70
C THR A 29 -2.54 16.34 17.01
N LYS A 30 -3.01 15.56 16.03
CA LYS A 30 -3.46 14.17 16.23
C LYS A 30 -2.35 13.30 16.80
N ILE A 31 -1.11 13.54 16.36
CA ILE A 31 0.10 12.87 16.85
C ILE A 31 0.96 13.88 17.59
N GLU A 32 1.21 13.63 18.86
CA GLU A 32 2.08 14.46 19.70
C GLU A 32 3.56 14.30 19.32
N GLY A 33 4.38 15.32 19.58
CA GLY A 33 5.82 15.28 19.33
C GLY A 33 6.23 15.42 17.85
N THR A 34 5.28 15.57 16.93
CA THR A 34 5.55 15.90 15.53
C THR A 34 6.03 17.35 15.37
N VAL A 35 6.68 17.66 14.24
CA VAL A 35 7.04 19.04 13.91
C VAL A 35 5.78 19.91 13.79
N LEU A 36 4.72 19.38 13.19
CA LEU A 36 3.46 20.09 12.99
C LEU A 36 2.76 20.40 14.32
N SER A 37 2.64 19.43 15.23
CA SER A 37 2.03 19.65 16.55
C SER A 37 2.84 20.64 17.39
N THR A 38 4.18 20.56 17.34
CA THR A 38 5.08 21.51 18.00
C THR A 38 4.96 22.92 17.43
N MET A 39 4.87 23.05 16.11
CA MET A 39 4.70 24.34 15.43
C MET A 39 3.37 24.99 15.80
N VAL A 40 2.29 24.23 15.82
CA VAL A 40 0.97 24.71 16.26
C VAL A 40 1.07 25.21 17.70
N ALA A 41 1.56 24.39 18.63
CA ALA A 41 1.65 24.76 20.05
C ALA A 41 2.49 26.03 20.28
N LYS A 42 3.59 26.21 19.54
CA LYS A 42 4.50 27.34 19.75
C LYS A 42 4.11 28.61 19.00
N ARG A 43 3.58 28.48 17.78
CA ARG A 43 3.44 29.60 16.83
C ARG A 43 2.00 29.97 16.51
N TRP A 44 1.04 29.07 16.67
CA TRP A 44 -0.36 29.39 16.38
C TRP A 44 -0.93 30.34 17.41
N ARG A 45 -1.66 31.38 16.95
CA ARG A 45 -2.29 32.42 17.80
C ARG A 45 -3.77 32.61 17.45
N GLY A 46 -4.38 31.64 16.78
CA GLY A 46 -5.80 31.70 16.38
C GLY A 46 -6.11 32.44 15.08
N HIS A 47 -5.09 32.98 14.40
CA HIS A 47 -5.27 33.75 13.17
C HIS A 47 -4.02 33.72 12.29
N GLY A 48 -4.20 34.03 11.00
CA GLY A 48 -3.14 34.12 10.01
C GLY A 48 -2.79 32.76 9.39
N GLU A 49 -1.52 32.62 9.00
CA GLU A 49 -0.98 31.41 8.41
C GLU A 49 0.36 31.03 9.07
N LEU A 50 0.67 29.73 9.08
CA LEU A 50 1.98 29.23 9.50
C LEU A 50 2.83 28.93 8.26
N PHE A 51 3.95 29.65 8.12
CA PHE A 51 4.93 29.38 7.07
C PHE A 51 5.89 28.26 7.46
N ILE A 52 6.11 27.35 6.51
CA ILE A 52 7.06 26.24 6.55
C ILE A 52 7.92 26.31 5.28
N ASP A 53 9.24 26.39 5.45
CA ASP A 53 10.20 26.43 4.35
C ASP A 53 10.49 25.00 3.84
N ARG A 54 9.50 24.40 3.19
CA ARG A 54 9.54 23.04 2.64
C ARG A 54 8.82 22.95 1.32
N ASP A 55 9.22 21.96 0.53
CA ASP A 55 8.58 21.64 -0.74
C ASP A 55 7.16 21.07 -0.50
N PRO A 56 6.13 21.56 -1.21
CA PRO A 56 4.75 21.16 -0.96
C PRO A 56 4.34 19.84 -1.64
N THR A 57 5.18 19.24 -2.50
CA THR A 57 4.81 18.15 -3.42
C THR A 57 4.18 16.95 -2.71
N HIS A 58 4.69 16.58 -1.53
CA HIS A 58 4.21 15.42 -0.77
C HIS A 58 3.36 15.77 0.45
N PHE A 59 3.14 17.06 0.71
CA PHE A 59 2.46 17.47 1.93
C PHE A 59 0.99 17.06 1.98
N SER A 60 0.33 16.94 0.83
CA SER A 60 -1.03 16.38 0.74
C SER A 60 -1.10 14.95 1.30
N LYS A 61 -0.07 14.13 1.07
CA LYS A 61 0.03 12.77 1.60
C LYS A 61 0.29 12.76 3.10
N ILE A 62 1.13 13.68 3.60
CA ILE A 62 1.32 13.88 5.04
C ILE A 62 -0.01 14.23 5.73
N LEU A 63 -0.80 15.13 5.14
CA LEU A 63 -2.10 15.49 5.69
C LEU A 63 -3.09 14.32 5.65
N ASN A 64 -3.11 13.54 4.57
CA ASN A 64 -3.97 12.36 4.47
C ASN A 64 -3.57 11.30 5.50
N TYR A 65 -2.28 11.04 5.70
CA TYR A 65 -1.81 10.17 6.79
C TYR A 65 -2.32 10.63 8.16
N LEU A 66 -2.23 11.93 8.47
CA LEU A 66 -2.76 12.47 9.71
C LEU A 66 -4.30 12.34 9.81
N ARG A 67 -5.03 12.35 8.70
CA ARG A 67 -6.49 12.20 8.69
C ARG A 67 -6.89 10.74 8.88
N ASP A 68 -6.35 9.88 8.02
CA ASP A 68 -6.79 8.50 7.81
C ASP A 68 -6.14 7.54 8.81
N GLY A 69 -4.96 7.87 9.36
CA GLY A 69 -4.25 7.01 10.31
C GLY A 69 -3.86 5.67 9.69
N ASP A 70 -4.25 4.57 10.33
CA ASP A 70 -3.89 3.21 9.92
C ASP A 70 -4.51 2.81 8.57
N GLU A 71 -5.56 3.50 8.12
CA GLU A 71 -6.17 3.27 6.79
C GLU A 71 -5.39 3.93 5.64
N PHE A 72 -4.37 4.73 5.94
CA PHE A 72 -3.55 5.39 4.94
C PHE A 72 -2.75 4.36 4.12
N ASN A 73 -2.67 4.57 2.80
CA ASN A 73 -1.86 3.73 1.92
C ASN A 73 -0.74 4.56 1.29
N VAL A 74 0.49 4.04 1.36
CA VAL A 74 1.65 4.69 0.73
C VAL A 74 1.59 4.56 -0.79
N PRO A 75 2.21 5.49 -1.54
CA PRO A 75 2.32 5.37 -2.99
C PRO A 75 3.01 4.08 -3.43
N LEU A 76 2.49 3.47 -4.50
CA LEU A 76 3.09 2.29 -5.15
C LEU A 76 4.41 2.61 -5.85
N ASP A 77 4.53 3.82 -6.38
CA ASP A 77 5.75 4.28 -7.03
C ASP A 77 6.86 4.41 -5.98
N ARG A 78 7.96 3.69 -6.22
CA ARG A 78 9.07 3.58 -5.27
C ARG A 78 9.76 4.92 -5.04
N ASP A 79 9.95 5.72 -6.08
CA ASP A 79 10.64 7.00 -5.98
C ASP A 79 9.77 8.00 -5.21
N VAL A 80 8.46 8.03 -5.52
CA VAL A 80 7.48 8.83 -4.77
C VAL A 80 7.39 8.39 -3.31
N CYS A 81 7.43 7.08 -3.03
CA CYS A 81 7.41 6.53 -1.68
C CYS A 81 8.68 6.90 -0.89
N ASP A 82 9.85 6.84 -1.52
CA ASP A 82 11.12 7.26 -0.92
C ASP A 82 11.18 8.78 -0.67
N GLU A 83 10.60 9.58 -1.56
CA GLU A 83 10.42 11.02 -1.34
C GLU A 83 9.49 11.30 -0.16
N LEU A 84 8.34 10.62 -0.08
CA LEU A 84 7.41 10.74 1.03
C LEU A 84 8.07 10.34 2.35
N ARG A 85 8.89 9.27 2.36
CA ARG A 85 9.65 8.83 3.53
C ARG A 85 10.57 9.93 4.06
N ARG A 86 11.24 10.68 3.18
CA ARG A 86 12.11 11.82 3.58
C ARG A 86 11.29 12.95 4.22
N GLU A 87 10.11 13.25 3.69
CA GLU A 87 9.21 14.22 4.32
C GLU A 87 8.68 13.72 5.67
N ALA A 88 8.30 12.44 5.77
CA ALA A 88 7.85 11.84 7.02
C ALA A 88 8.93 11.91 8.12
N GLN A 89 10.20 11.70 7.75
CA GLN A 89 11.34 11.92 8.65
C GLN A 89 11.44 13.37 9.11
N PHE A 90 11.32 14.33 8.18
CA PHE A 90 11.34 15.75 8.51
C PHE A 90 10.23 16.14 9.49
N TYR A 91 8.99 15.69 9.25
CA TYR A 91 7.85 16.02 10.12
C TYR A 91 7.82 15.20 11.44
N ASN A 92 8.78 14.30 11.65
CA ASN A 92 8.87 13.37 12.78
C ASN A 92 7.64 12.46 12.89
N LEU A 93 7.34 11.74 11.80
CA LEU A 93 6.22 10.79 11.69
C LEU A 93 6.75 9.35 11.56
N PRO A 94 7.19 8.70 12.66
CA PRO A 94 7.87 7.41 12.60
C PRO A 94 6.99 6.30 12.00
N GLY A 95 5.68 6.28 12.28
CA GLY A 95 4.77 5.30 11.68
C GLY A 95 4.72 5.41 10.15
N LEU A 96 4.64 6.63 9.61
CA LEU A 96 4.66 6.83 8.16
C LEU A 96 6.03 6.48 7.54
N VAL A 97 7.13 6.72 8.26
CA VAL A 97 8.47 6.29 7.83
C VAL A 97 8.51 4.78 7.68
N GLU A 98 7.99 4.05 8.67
CA GLU A 98 7.93 2.59 8.66
C GLU A 98 7.08 2.06 7.51
N MET A 99 5.90 2.65 7.26
CA MET A 99 5.03 2.28 6.14
C MET A 99 5.69 2.47 4.78
N CYS A 100 6.63 3.41 4.65
CA CYS A 100 7.36 3.65 3.41
C CYS A 100 8.60 2.74 3.26
N LEU A 101 8.99 1.99 4.29
CA LEU A 101 10.11 1.05 4.17
C LEU A 101 9.68 -0.20 3.39
N PRO A 102 10.60 -0.80 2.60
CA PRO A 102 10.34 -2.10 2.02
C PRO A 102 10.07 -3.10 3.13
N GLN A 103 8.91 -3.76 3.08
CA GLN A 103 8.62 -4.82 4.02
C GLN A 103 9.57 -6.01 3.74
N VAL A 104 10.24 -6.48 4.79
CA VAL A 104 11.04 -7.70 4.72
C VAL A 104 10.13 -8.89 4.95
N LEU A 105 10.03 -9.74 3.92
CA LEU A 105 9.23 -10.96 3.93
C LEU A 105 10.15 -12.18 4.02
N ASN A 106 9.85 -13.07 4.95
CA ASN A 106 10.58 -14.30 5.22
C ASN A 106 9.67 -15.52 5.02
N VAL A 107 10.30 -16.68 4.84
CA VAL A 107 9.58 -17.96 4.90
C VAL A 107 8.94 -18.12 6.27
N GLY A 108 7.67 -18.54 6.31
CA GLY A 108 6.86 -18.68 7.51
C GLY A 108 6.11 -17.40 7.93
N ASP A 109 6.31 -16.26 7.26
CA ASP A 109 5.49 -15.08 7.52
C ASP A 109 4.05 -15.31 7.02
N GLU A 110 3.08 -15.01 7.88
CA GLU A 110 1.66 -14.95 7.50
C GLU A 110 1.40 -13.64 6.74
N VAL A 111 0.71 -13.71 5.60
CA VAL A 111 0.54 -12.62 4.65
C VAL A 111 -0.88 -12.51 4.12
N GLN A 112 -1.21 -11.31 3.65
CA GLN A 112 -2.46 -10.96 3.00
C GLN A 112 -2.19 -10.18 1.71
N TRP A 113 -3.17 -10.17 0.80
CA TRP A 113 -3.09 -9.36 -0.41
C TRP A 113 -3.19 -7.88 -0.07
N LYS A 114 -2.31 -7.06 -0.66
CA LYS A 114 -2.51 -5.61 -0.61
C LYS A 114 -3.75 -5.22 -1.40
N LYS A 115 -4.50 -4.24 -0.88
CA LYS A 115 -5.77 -3.80 -1.47
C LYS A 115 -5.64 -3.32 -2.92
N ASP A 116 -4.59 -2.58 -3.19
CA ASP A 116 -4.22 -2.09 -4.52
C ASP A 116 -3.76 -3.20 -5.47
N ALA A 117 -3.03 -4.19 -4.94
CA ALA A 117 -2.61 -5.36 -5.69
C ALA A 117 -3.82 -6.20 -6.16
N VAL A 118 -4.84 -6.42 -5.31
CA VAL A 118 -6.04 -7.18 -5.71
C VAL A 118 -6.67 -6.63 -6.99
N GLY A 119 -6.76 -5.31 -7.13
CA GLY A 119 -7.33 -4.67 -8.33
C GLY A 119 -6.60 -5.05 -9.63
N LEU A 120 -5.29 -5.29 -9.55
CA LEU A 120 -4.44 -5.68 -10.67
C LEU A 120 -4.42 -7.19 -10.90
N TYR A 121 -4.44 -7.99 -9.83
CA TYR A 121 -4.15 -9.42 -9.89
C TYR A 121 -5.39 -10.33 -9.91
N TRP A 122 -6.60 -9.85 -9.56
CA TRP A 122 -7.76 -10.74 -9.38
C TRP A 122 -8.15 -11.56 -10.61
N ARG A 123 -8.05 -11.02 -11.83
CA ARG A 123 -8.36 -11.77 -13.06
C ARG A 123 -7.37 -12.91 -13.31
N CYS A 124 -6.09 -12.63 -13.07
CA CYS A 124 -5.00 -13.59 -13.12
C CYS A 124 -5.22 -14.71 -12.10
N PHE A 125 -5.60 -14.33 -10.87
CA PHE A 125 -5.93 -15.26 -9.80
C PHE A 125 -7.14 -16.15 -10.13
N VAL A 126 -8.22 -15.61 -10.68
CA VAL A 126 -9.39 -16.40 -11.13
C VAL A 126 -9.00 -17.42 -12.17
N ARG A 127 -8.23 -17.02 -13.18
CA ARG A 127 -7.75 -17.92 -14.22
C ARG A 127 -6.93 -19.07 -13.64
N TYR A 128 -6.04 -18.75 -12.70
CA TYR A 128 -5.25 -19.74 -11.96
C TYR A 128 -6.13 -20.72 -11.17
N MET A 129 -7.22 -20.26 -10.54
CA MET A 129 -8.14 -21.17 -9.83
C MET A 129 -8.92 -22.11 -10.75
N VAL A 130 -9.21 -21.68 -11.99
CA VAL A 130 -9.97 -22.49 -12.95
C VAL A 130 -9.08 -23.50 -13.69
N ASP A 131 -7.80 -23.18 -13.84
CA ASP A 131 -6.81 -24.00 -14.55
C ASP A 131 -5.78 -24.56 -13.56
N ASP A 132 -6.02 -25.79 -13.11
CA ASP A 132 -5.19 -26.54 -12.17
C ASP A 132 -3.79 -26.89 -12.71
N SER A 133 -3.56 -26.67 -14.02
CA SER A 133 -2.24 -26.82 -14.62
C SER A 133 -1.33 -25.62 -14.36
N LEU A 134 -1.87 -24.47 -13.97
CA LEU A 134 -1.09 -23.26 -13.73
C LEU A 134 -0.38 -23.30 -12.37
N THR A 135 0.87 -22.85 -12.37
CA THR A 135 1.64 -22.56 -11.14
C THR A 135 2.02 -21.07 -11.03
N LEU A 136 1.88 -20.34 -12.15
CA LEU A 136 2.06 -18.90 -12.26
C LEU A 136 0.70 -18.24 -12.53
N PRO A 137 0.35 -17.14 -11.84
CA PRO A 137 -0.96 -16.50 -12.01
C PRO A 137 -1.08 -15.69 -13.31
N PHE A 138 0.04 -15.42 -13.99
CA PHE A 138 0.11 -14.47 -15.11
C PHE A 138 0.16 -15.14 -16.46
N ILE A 139 -0.76 -14.79 -17.36
CA ILE A 139 -0.82 -15.33 -18.72
C ILE A 139 -0.45 -14.29 -19.76
N TYR A 140 0.34 -14.70 -20.75
CA TYR A 140 0.70 -13.95 -21.94
C TYR A 140 0.45 -14.79 -23.19
N ASP A 141 -0.17 -14.19 -24.20
CA ASP A 141 -0.27 -14.79 -25.53
C ASP A 141 0.85 -14.23 -26.42
N ARG A 142 1.72 -15.12 -26.91
CA ARG A 142 2.75 -14.76 -27.89
C ARG A 142 2.73 -15.78 -29.01
N ASN A 143 2.41 -15.31 -30.23
CA ASN A 143 2.48 -16.11 -31.46
C ASN A 143 1.67 -17.43 -31.40
N ASN A 144 0.43 -17.41 -30.90
CA ASN A 144 -0.44 -18.58 -30.73
C ASN A 144 0.04 -19.62 -29.69
N HIS A 145 1.10 -19.32 -28.92
CA HIS A 145 1.46 -20.11 -27.75
C HIS A 145 1.12 -19.31 -26.49
N THR A 146 0.21 -19.87 -25.68
CA THR A 146 -0.09 -19.34 -24.36
C THR A 146 1.06 -19.69 -23.42
N LEU A 147 1.71 -18.68 -22.87
CA LEU A 147 2.79 -18.83 -21.90
C LEU A 147 2.38 -18.15 -20.61
N ALA A 148 2.60 -18.80 -19.47
CA ALA A 148 2.50 -18.11 -18.19
C ALA A 148 3.87 -17.57 -17.79
N ARG A 149 3.96 -16.31 -17.34
CA ARG A 149 5.24 -15.67 -16.99
C ARG A 149 5.10 -14.76 -15.77
N CYS A 150 5.98 -14.90 -14.79
CA CYS A 150 5.98 -13.99 -13.65
C CYS A 150 6.38 -12.56 -14.06
N ILE A 151 5.65 -11.54 -13.57
CA ILE A 151 6.01 -10.13 -13.80
C ILE A 151 7.23 -9.72 -12.95
N GLY A 152 7.41 -10.35 -11.79
CA GLY A 152 8.47 -10.03 -10.85
C GLY A 152 9.79 -10.79 -11.08
N CYS A 153 9.82 -11.82 -11.92
CA CYS A 153 11.04 -12.59 -12.20
C CYS A 153 11.05 -13.20 -13.61
N GLU A 154 12.10 -13.97 -13.93
CA GLU A 154 12.26 -14.60 -15.25
C GLU A 154 11.61 -15.98 -15.38
N GLU A 155 10.85 -16.44 -14.38
CA GLU A 155 10.13 -17.71 -14.47
C GLU A 155 9.02 -17.66 -15.51
N TYR A 156 8.97 -18.72 -16.33
CA TYR A 156 7.93 -18.97 -17.29
C TYR A 156 7.50 -20.43 -17.24
N GLN A 157 6.24 -20.67 -17.57
CA GLN A 157 5.65 -21.99 -17.70
C GLN A 157 5.05 -22.11 -19.10
N ASP A 158 5.54 -23.11 -19.84
CA ASP A 158 4.95 -23.49 -21.12
C ASP A 158 3.69 -24.32 -20.87
N LEU A 159 2.55 -23.79 -21.28
CA LEU A 159 1.28 -24.48 -21.15
C LEU A 159 1.19 -25.53 -22.26
N LYS A 160 1.37 -26.80 -21.90
CA LYS A 160 1.03 -27.92 -22.80
C LYS A 160 -0.49 -28.11 -22.98
N CYS A 161 -1.31 -27.27 -22.33
CA CYS A 161 -2.75 -27.44 -22.25
C CYS A 161 -3.46 -26.98 -23.54
N SER A 162 -4.23 -27.89 -24.11
CA SER A 162 -5.08 -27.70 -25.29
C SER A 162 -6.46 -27.09 -24.97
N TYR A 163 -6.72 -26.73 -23.70
CA TYR A 163 -8.03 -26.28 -23.24
C TYR A 163 -8.10 -24.76 -23.20
N HIS A 164 -9.02 -24.19 -23.99
CA HIS A 164 -9.42 -22.80 -23.85
C HIS A 164 -10.53 -22.70 -22.81
N TYR A 165 -10.23 -22.11 -21.65
CA TYR A 165 -11.26 -21.75 -20.68
C TYR A 165 -11.87 -20.40 -21.06
N ASP A 166 -13.16 -20.40 -21.37
CA ASP A 166 -13.95 -19.18 -21.54
C ASP A 166 -14.44 -18.73 -20.14
N ILE A 167 -13.79 -17.70 -19.58
CA ILE A 167 -14.06 -17.22 -18.23
C ILE A 167 -14.82 -15.90 -18.34
N ASN A 168 -16.08 -15.90 -17.90
CA ASN A 168 -16.83 -14.67 -17.69
C ASN A 168 -16.37 -13.98 -16.40
N TYR A 169 -15.49 -12.99 -16.51
CA TYR A 169 -14.93 -12.31 -15.34
C TYR A 169 -15.96 -11.52 -14.51
N GLU A 170 -17.13 -11.18 -15.05
CA GLU A 170 -18.18 -10.48 -14.30
C GLU A 170 -18.72 -11.36 -13.17
N ASP A 171 -18.93 -12.65 -13.43
CA ASP A 171 -19.40 -13.63 -12.44
C ASP A 171 -18.40 -13.84 -11.29
N TRP A 172 -17.12 -13.51 -11.54
CA TRP A 172 -16.03 -13.65 -10.59
C TRP A 172 -15.65 -12.33 -9.91
N GLU A 173 -16.35 -11.23 -10.14
CA GLU A 173 -16.06 -9.96 -9.46
C GLU A 173 -16.04 -10.05 -7.91
N PRO A 174 -16.90 -10.86 -7.24
CA PRO A 174 -16.81 -11.08 -5.80
C PRO A 174 -15.45 -11.62 -5.33
N MET A 175 -14.66 -12.24 -6.22
CA MET A 175 -13.33 -12.74 -5.92
C MET A 175 -12.38 -11.64 -5.45
N LYS A 176 -12.55 -10.39 -5.92
CA LYS A 176 -11.76 -9.25 -5.41
C LYS A 176 -11.91 -9.12 -3.89
N HIS A 177 -13.15 -9.18 -3.40
CA HIS A 177 -13.41 -9.07 -1.97
C HIS A 177 -12.90 -10.30 -1.21
N HIS A 178 -13.04 -11.48 -1.80
CA HIS A 178 -12.51 -12.71 -1.19
C HIS A 178 -10.99 -12.65 -1.03
N MET A 179 -10.24 -12.23 -2.06
CA MET A 179 -8.78 -12.08 -2.01
C MET A 179 -8.31 -11.15 -0.88
N LEU A 180 -9.06 -10.09 -0.56
CA LEU A 180 -8.71 -9.20 0.56
C LEU A 180 -8.82 -9.88 1.93
N LEU A 181 -9.63 -10.93 2.03
CA LEU A 181 -9.85 -11.69 3.26
C LEU A 181 -8.94 -12.92 3.37
N MET A 182 -8.36 -13.35 2.24
CA MET A 182 -7.49 -14.52 2.20
C MET A 182 -6.23 -14.29 3.04
N ARG A 183 -5.85 -15.34 3.77
CA ARG A 183 -4.58 -15.43 4.48
C ARG A 183 -3.73 -16.54 3.91
N GLY A 184 -2.43 -16.31 3.87
CA GLY A 184 -1.48 -17.30 3.37
C GLY A 184 -0.18 -17.26 4.13
N GLU A 185 0.62 -18.30 3.96
CA GLU A 185 1.95 -18.42 4.53
C GLU A 185 2.99 -18.45 3.40
N ILE A 186 4.06 -17.67 3.55
CA ILE A 186 5.19 -17.73 2.62
C ILE A 186 5.92 -19.05 2.81
N ILE A 187 5.84 -19.95 1.83
CA ILE A 187 6.51 -21.26 1.89
C ILE A 187 7.89 -21.24 1.22
N GLN A 188 8.13 -20.31 0.29
CA GLN A 188 9.40 -20.22 -0.44
C GLN A 188 9.67 -18.79 -0.92
N LEU A 189 10.93 -18.35 -0.83
CA LEU A 189 11.40 -17.11 -1.45
C LEU A 189 12.03 -17.40 -2.82
N MET A 190 11.63 -16.61 -3.82
CA MET A 190 12.11 -16.71 -5.20
C MET A 190 12.96 -15.48 -5.51
N GLY A 191 14.22 -15.53 -5.10
CA GLY A 191 15.14 -14.39 -5.18
C GLY A 191 14.65 -13.18 -4.39
N ASP A 192 14.98 -11.98 -4.87
CA ASP A 192 14.66 -10.74 -4.16
C ASP A 192 13.24 -10.24 -4.40
N GLN A 193 12.64 -10.56 -5.56
CA GLN A 193 11.40 -9.93 -6.02
C GLN A 193 10.13 -10.75 -5.76
N CYS A 194 10.24 -12.07 -5.64
CA CYS A 194 9.08 -12.97 -5.61
C CYS A 194 9.10 -13.97 -4.46
N CYS A 195 7.94 -14.59 -4.24
CA CYS A 195 7.76 -15.68 -3.29
C CYS A 195 6.62 -16.60 -3.72
N ILE A 196 6.56 -17.78 -3.12
CA ILE A 196 5.43 -18.70 -3.20
C ILE A 196 4.66 -18.64 -1.89
N VAL A 197 3.36 -18.39 -1.98
CA VAL A 197 2.44 -18.32 -0.85
C VAL A 197 1.49 -19.50 -0.90
N SER A 198 1.36 -20.23 0.20
CA SER A 198 0.32 -21.22 0.40
C SER A 198 -0.87 -20.54 1.07
N TRP A 199 -1.98 -20.42 0.35
CA TRP A 199 -3.20 -19.78 0.84
C TRP A 199 -4.09 -20.74 1.62
N ASP A 200 -4.95 -20.20 2.47
CA ASP A 200 -5.96 -20.90 3.28
C ASP A 200 -6.92 -21.81 2.48
N ASN A 201 -7.19 -21.45 1.23
CA ASN A 201 -7.98 -22.25 0.29
C ASN A 201 -7.21 -23.43 -0.34
N GLY A 202 -5.96 -23.66 0.09
CA GLY A 202 -5.09 -24.75 -0.37
C GLY A 202 -4.29 -24.46 -1.64
N GLN A 203 -4.47 -23.30 -2.26
CA GLN A 203 -3.75 -22.90 -3.47
C GLN A 203 -2.32 -22.43 -3.15
N GLN A 204 -1.36 -22.74 -4.03
CA GLN A 204 0.03 -22.31 -3.90
C GLN A 204 0.45 -21.44 -5.07
N ILE A 205 0.62 -20.15 -4.81
CA ILE A 205 0.81 -19.17 -5.89
C ILE A 205 2.16 -18.50 -5.77
N HIS A 206 2.91 -18.53 -6.87
CA HIS A 206 4.05 -17.66 -7.07
C HIS A 206 3.57 -16.24 -7.45
N LEU A 207 3.92 -15.26 -6.62
CA LEU A 207 3.59 -13.85 -6.84
C LEU A 207 4.74 -12.91 -6.45
N PRO A 208 4.73 -11.66 -6.95
CA PRO A 208 5.68 -10.64 -6.51
C PRO A 208 5.48 -10.28 -5.05
N LYS A 209 6.57 -10.15 -4.28
CA LYS A 209 6.54 -9.69 -2.88
C LYS A 209 5.83 -8.35 -2.72
N SER A 210 5.84 -7.51 -3.77
CA SER A 210 5.15 -6.22 -3.79
C SER A 210 3.62 -6.33 -3.71
N ALA A 211 3.03 -7.48 -4.05
CA ALA A 211 1.58 -7.69 -4.09
C ALA A 211 0.96 -8.08 -2.74
N ILE A 212 1.78 -8.40 -1.75
CA ILE A 212 1.36 -8.90 -0.44
C ILE A 212 1.99 -8.09 0.68
N HIS A 213 1.38 -8.15 1.86
CA HIS A 213 1.95 -7.64 3.09
C HIS A 213 1.80 -8.66 4.22
N LYS A 214 2.61 -8.56 5.27
CA LYS A 214 2.38 -9.31 6.53
C LYS A 214 0.96 -9.09 7.02
N ALA A 215 0.30 -10.19 7.39
CA ALA A 215 -1.05 -10.17 7.91
C ALA A 215 -1.10 -9.41 9.23
N ASP A 216 -2.20 -8.69 9.46
CA ASP A 216 -2.42 -8.02 10.73
C ASP A 216 -2.61 -9.06 11.86
N PRO A 217 -2.13 -8.78 13.10
CA PRO A 217 -2.39 -9.66 14.24
C PRO A 217 -3.89 -9.87 14.45
N ILE A 218 -4.27 -11.10 14.80
CA ILE A 218 -5.66 -11.44 15.19
C ILE A 218 -5.95 -10.91 16.59
#